data_AF-A0A428VZM1-F1
#
_entry.id   AF-A0A428VZM1-F1
#
_cell.length_a   1.000
_cell.length_b   1.000
_cell.length_c   1.000
_cell.angle_alpha   90.00
_cell.angle_beta   90.00
_cell.angle_gamma   90.00
#
_symmetry.space_group_name_H-M   'P 1'
#
loop_
_entity.id
_entity.type
_entity.pdbx_description
1 polymer ?
#
loop_
_entity_poly.entity_id
_entity_poly.type
_entity_poly.pdbx_seq_one_letter_code
_entity_poly.pdbx_strand_id
1 'polypeptide(L)'
;FRGGTAKINAAMSYGSSVGNGKHDVAQGFDLLAKTVGKLTGIKKFDAGAIINFNGFRKIVDAMGGVTMTIDQNVKSEHLTPEGKPRPRKAECPTSSNCAHPYTGPQKQYKKGKYHLEGWEALDYVRQRYGLPRSDYDRQRHQQQFIKAMTSQALSKNVVTNPVKLDKVLKAAGDTLIFDGNGHTVVDWGLALKGLRSDDMTLVKLPGRSLITNGDYLGEELEPGAEDFFASVQNDTVSTFLVEHPDFLQKL
;
A
#
# COMPACT_ATOMS: atom_id res chain seq x y z
N PHE A 1 -8.65 -18.59 -14.21
CA PHE A 1 -9.74 -18.27 -13.25
C PHE A 1 -11.02 -17.94 -14.03
N ARG A 2 -12.18 -18.54 -13.69
CA ARG A 2 -13.44 -18.36 -14.46
C ARG A 2 -14.31 -17.18 -13.99
N GLY A 3 -13.93 -16.50 -12.90
CA GLY A 3 -14.71 -15.41 -12.29
C GLY A 3 -15.34 -15.81 -10.95
N GLY A 4 -15.78 -14.82 -10.17
CA GLY A 4 -16.45 -15.00 -8.88
C GLY A 4 -16.51 -13.71 -8.07
N THR A 5 -17.25 -13.73 -6.96
CA THR A 5 -17.31 -12.62 -5.99
C THR A 5 -16.42 -12.92 -4.80
N ALA A 6 -15.40 -12.10 -4.58
CA ALA A 6 -14.45 -12.21 -3.49
C ALA A 6 -13.83 -10.84 -3.20
N LYS A 7 -13.04 -10.75 -2.13
CA LYS A 7 -12.23 -9.55 -1.82
C LYS A 7 -11.31 -9.22 -2.99
N ILE A 8 -11.11 -7.92 -3.28
CA ILE A 8 -10.32 -7.46 -4.43
C ILE A 8 -8.88 -8.01 -4.45
N ASN A 9 -8.27 -8.22 -3.29
CA ASN A 9 -6.94 -8.81 -3.18
C ASN A 9 -6.88 -10.28 -3.64
N ALA A 10 -8.01 -10.99 -3.67
CA ALA A 10 -8.09 -12.35 -4.20
C ALA A 10 -7.84 -12.39 -5.71
N ALA A 11 -8.09 -11.30 -6.45
CA ALA A 11 -7.79 -11.23 -7.88
C ALA A 11 -6.29 -11.49 -8.14
N MET A 12 -5.41 -10.89 -7.33
CA MET A 12 -3.97 -11.14 -7.40
C MET A 12 -3.64 -12.61 -7.11
N SER A 13 -4.21 -13.17 -6.03
CA SER A 13 -3.96 -14.55 -5.62
C SER A 13 -4.42 -15.56 -6.67
N TYR A 14 -5.65 -15.41 -7.19
CA TYR A 14 -6.22 -16.33 -8.18
C TYR A 14 -5.60 -16.17 -9.56
N GLY A 15 -5.26 -14.94 -9.94
CA GLY A 15 -4.62 -14.65 -11.22
C GLY A 15 -3.18 -15.10 -11.28
N SER A 16 -2.48 -15.14 -10.15
CA SER A 16 -1.09 -15.58 -10.15
C SER A 16 -0.90 -17.10 -10.25
N SER A 17 -1.92 -17.90 -9.95
CA SER A 17 -1.76 -19.36 -9.91
C SER A 17 -1.61 -19.96 -11.30
N VAL A 18 -0.44 -20.52 -11.60
CA VAL A 18 -0.17 -21.24 -12.87
C VAL A 18 -0.17 -22.77 -12.70
N GLY A 19 -0.62 -23.26 -11.53
CA GLY A 19 -0.66 -24.68 -11.18
C GLY A 19 0.60 -25.19 -10.48
N ASN A 20 0.51 -26.37 -9.84
CA ASN A 20 1.63 -27.03 -9.15
C ASN A 20 2.36 -26.15 -8.10
N GLY A 21 1.63 -25.25 -7.43
CA GLY A 21 2.20 -24.32 -6.44
C GLY A 21 3.09 -23.22 -7.02
N LYS A 22 3.14 -23.07 -8.34
CA LYS A 22 3.87 -21.99 -9.01
C LYS A 22 2.98 -20.76 -9.16
N HIS A 23 3.61 -19.59 -9.09
CA HIS A 23 2.95 -18.30 -9.19
C HIS A 23 3.61 -17.40 -10.23
N ASP A 24 2.79 -16.75 -11.04
CA ASP A 24 3.17 -15.70 -11.99
C ASP A 24 2.59 -14.36 -11.51
N VAL A 25 3.46 -13.46 -11.07
CA VAL A 25 3.05 -12.17 -10.51
C VAL A 25 2.50 -11.25 -11.60
N ALA A 26 3.01 -11.31 -12.84
CA ALA A 26 2.50 -10.49 -13.93
C ALA A 26 1.06 -10.90 -14.30
N GLN A 27 0.80 -12.21 -14.39
CA GLN A 27 -0.55 -12.72 -14.63
C GLN A 27 -1.53 -12.35 -13.50
N GLY A 28 -1.06 -12.38 -12.25
CA GLY A 28 -1.85 -11.92 -11.10
C GLY A 28 -2.20 -10.43 -11.19
N PHE A 29 -1.23 -9.60 -11.60
CA PHE A 29 -1.43 -8.17 -11.79
C PHE A 29 -2.46 -7.88 -12.89
N ASP A 30 -2.37 -8.57 -14.02
CA ASP A 30 -3.33 -8.44 -15.12
C ASP A 30 -4.77 -8.71 -14.67
N LEU A 31 -4.97 -9.76 -13.86
CA LEU A 31 -6.31 -10.06 -13.34
C LEU A 31 -6.77 -8.99 -12.34
N LEU A 32 -5.88 -8.48 -11.49
CA LEU A 32 -6.19 -7.39 -10.57
C LEU A 32 -6.60 -6.13 -11.33
N ALA A 33 -5.83 -5.71 -12.33
CA ALA A 33 -6.13 -4.54 -13.17
C ALA A 33 -7.47 -4.69 -13.89
N LYS A 34 -7.75 -5.87 -14.47
CA LYS A 34 -9.06 -6.18 -15.08
C LYS A 34 -10.21 -6.12 -14.07
N THR A 35 -10.02 -6.64 -12.86
CA THR A 35 -11.03 -6.60 -11.80
C THR A 35 -11.29 -5.15 -11.35
N VAL A 36 -10.24 -4.36 -11.12
CA VAL A 36 -10.38 -2.95 -10.73
C VAL A 36 -11.06 -2.15 -11.85
N GLY A 37 -10.65 -2.34 -13.11
CA GLY A 37 -11.26 -1.66 -14.25
C GLY A 37 -12.75 -2.01 -14.41
N LYS A 38 -13.14 -3.26 -14.18
CA LYS A 38 -14.55 -3.67 -14.17
C LYS A 38 -15.35 -3.07 -13.02
N LEU A 39 -14.76 -3.02 -11.81
CA LEU A 39 -15.42 -2.47 -10.62
C LEU A 39 -15.60 -0.95 -10.71
N THR A 40 -14.62 -0.26 -11.27
CA THR A 40 -14.54 1.21 -11.23
C THR A 40 -14.94 1.88 -12.55
N GLY A 41 -15.03 1.12 -13.65
CA GLY A 41 -15.19 1.67 -15.00
C GLY A 41 -13.93 2.34 -15.57
N ILE A 42 -12.83 2.40 -14.83
CA ILE A 42 -11.55 2.94 -15.31
C ILE A 42 -11.05 2.05 -16.47
N LYS A 43 -11.03 2.62 -17.68
CA LYS A 43 -10.76 1.87 -18.91
C LYS A 43 -9.29 1.56 -19.15
N LYS A 44 -8.40 2.38 -18.60
CA LYS A 44 -6.95 2.30 -18.84
C LYS A 44 -6.18 2.65 -17.58
N PHE A 45 -5.13 1.86 -17.32
CA PHE A 45 -4.05 2.20 -16.40
C PHE A 45 -2.81 2.46 -17.24
N ASP A 46 -2.19 3.63 -17.09
CA ASP A 46 -1.01 4.00 -17.90
C ASP A 46 0.28 3.36 -17.39
N ALA A 47 0.34 3.02 -16.11
CA ALA A 47 1.42 2.24 -15.51
C ALA A 47 0.98 1.51 -14.24
N GLY A 48 1.75 0.51 -13.86
CA GLY A 48 1.57 -0.31 -12.66
C GLY A 48 2.90 -0.76 -12.08
N ALA A 49 2.96 -0.89 -10.75
CA ALA A 49 4.13 -1.36 -10.05
C ALA A 49 3.75 -2.33 -8.92
N ILE A 50 4.46 -3.45 -8.81
CA ILE A 50 4.37 -4.37 -7.69
C ILE A 50 5.72 -4.47 -7.01
N ILE A 51 5.69 -4.36 -5.68
CA ILE A 51 6.87 -4.52 -4.84
C ILE A 51 6.58 -5.47 -3.69
N ASN A 52 7.50 -6.41 -3.45
CA ASN A 52 7.42 -7.28 -2.28
C ASN A 52 8.03 -6.62 -1.04
N PHE A 53 7.84 -7.23 0.13
CA PHE A 53 8.35 -6.67 1.39
C PHE A 53 9.87 -6.50 1.42
N ASN A 54 10.63 -7.36 0.73
CA ASN A 54 12.07 -7.23 0.68
C ASN A 54 12.51 -6.05 -0.18
N GLY A 55 11.91 -5.91 -1.37
CA GLY A 55 12.10 -4.77 -2.26
C GLY A 55 11.74 -3.46 -1.58
N PHE A 56 10.61 -3.43 -0.87
CA PHE A 56 10.18 -2.25 -0.10
C PHE A 56 11.28 -1.76 0.83
N ARG A 57 11.83 -2.66 1.68
CA ARG A 57 12.89 -2.29 2.63
C ARG A 57 14.12 -1.77 1.91
N LYS A 58 14.58 -2.51 0.89
CA LYS A 58 15.75 -2.14 0.09
C LYS A 58 15.61 -0.75 -0.55
N ILE A 59 14.45 -0.43 -1.09
CA ILE A 59 14.21 0.89 -1.70
C ILE A 59 14.28 1.99 -0.63
N VAL A 60 13.60 1.81 0.51
CA VAL A 60 13.64 2.79 1.61
C VAL A 60 15.06 2.97 2.14
N ASP A 61 15.80 1.88 2.37
CA ASP A 61 17.18 1.93 2.84
C ASP A 61 18.11 2.59 1.82
N ALA A 62 17.92 2.33 0.51
CA ALA A 62 18.69 2.97 -0.56
C ALA A 62 18.43 4.49 -0.65
N MET A 63 17.24 4.95 -0.25
CA MET A 63 16.93 6.37 -0.08
C MET A 63 17.46 6.97 1.23
N GLY A 64 18.10 6.15 2.07
CA GLY A 64 18.61 6.54 3.38
C GLY A 64 17.50 6.72 4.41
N GLY A 65 16.41 5.96 4.30
CA GLY A 65 15.22 6.09 5.16
C GLY A 65 14.13 6.98 4.58
N VAL A 66 13.01 7.07 5.30
CA VAL A 66 11.85 7.90 4.93
C VAL A 66 11.39 8.72 6.12
N THR A 67 11.15 10.01 5.91
CA THR A 67 10.63 10.89 6.96
C THR A 67 9.10 10.92 6.92
N MET A 68 8.45 10.42 7.98
CA MET A 68 6.99 10.32 8.08
C MET A 68 6.46 11.07 9.30
N THR A 69 5.30 11.70 9.15
CA THR A 69 4.50 12.19 10.28
C THR A 69 3.49 11.11 10.66
N ILE A 70 3.66 10.55 11.85
CA ILE A 70 2.77 9.57 12.46
C ILE A 70 1.72 10.34 13.26
N ASP A 71 0.46 10.18 12.90
CA ASP A 71 -0.67 10.97 13.40
C ASP A 71 -1.41 10.31 14.57
N GLN A 72 -1.19 9.02 14.79
CA GLN A 72 -1.76 8.24 15.88
C GLN A 72 -0.73 7.29 16.50
N ASN A 73 -0.95 6.92 17.77
CA ASN A 73 -0.09 5.95 18.44
C ASN A 73 -0.33 4.55 17.85
N VAL A 74 0.73 3.92 17.36
CA VAL A 74 0.70 2.58 16.77
C VAL A 74 1.60 1.64 17.56
N LYS A 75 1.15 0.41 17.80
CA LYS A 75 1.97 -0.66 18.37
C LYS A 75 2.16 -1.73 17.30
N SER A 76 3.37 -2.26 17.20
CA SER A 76 3.65 -3.36 16.28
C SER A 76 3.05 -4.66 16.82
N GLU A 77 2.23 -5.30 15.99
CA GLU A 77 1.78 -6.68 16.23
C GLU A 77 2.94 -7.67 16.09
N HIS A 78 3.92 -7.38 15.21
CA HIS A 78 4.86 -8.38 14.71
C HIS A 78 6.27 -8.25 15.27
N LEU A 79 6.70 -7.05 15.67
CA LEU A 79 8.10 -6.76 16.00
C LEU A 79 8.30 -6.25 17.43
N THR A 80 9.41 -6.66 18.04
CA THR A 80 9.94 -6.09 19.29
C THR A 80 10.51 -4.68 19.04
N PRO A 81 10.78 -3.87 20.09
CA PRO A 81 11.39 -2.56 19.91
C PRO A 81 12.70 -2.54 19.11
N GLU A 82 13.46 -3.64 19.14
CA GLU A 82 14.73 -3.84 18.44
C GLU A 82 14.55 -4.37 17.00
N GLY A 83 13.32 -4.47 16.50
CA GLY A 83 13.02 -4.92 15.14
C GLY A 83 13.09 -6.43 14.92
N LYS A 84 13.15 -7.22 16.00
CA LYS A 84 13.12 -8.70 15.92
C LYS A 84 11.68 -9.21 15.88
N PRO A 85 11.38 -10.35 15.23
CA PRO A 85 10.07 -10.98 15.32
C PRO A 85 9.68 -11.26 16.78
N ARG A 86 8.43 -10.96 17.14
CA ARG A 86 7.92 -11.24 18.48
C ARG A 86 7.75 -12.74 18.72
N PRO A 87 8.01 -13.21 19.95
CA PRO A 87 7.74 -14.60 20.31
C PRO A 87 6.24 -14.89 20.18
N ARG A 88 5.91 -16.14 19.88
CA ARG A 88 4.53 -16.63 19.83
C ARG A 88 4.18 -17.35 21.14
N LYS A 89 2.90 -17.35 21.50
CA LYS A 89 2.33 -18.18 22.56
C LYS A 89 2.62 -19.66 22.29
N ALA A 90 2.98 -20.42 23.32
CA ALA A 90 3.33 -21.84 23.18
C ALA A 90 2.15 -22.67 22.65
N GLU A 91 0.94 -22.32 23.08
CA GLU A 91 -0.33 -22.88 22.65
C GLU A 91 -0.74 -22.48 21.21
N CYS A 92 0.00 -21.57 20.56
CA CYS A 92 -0.31 -21.05 19.22
C CYS A 92 0.87 -21.20 18.23
N PRO A 93 1.25 -22.44 17.88
CA PRO A 93 2.28 -22.70 16.87
C PRO A 93 1.86 -22.16 15.49
N THR A 94 2.80 -22.12 14.54
CA THR A 94 2.60 -21.55 13.20
C THR A 94 1.50 -22.23 12.37
N SER A 95 1.09 -23.45 12.72
CA SER A 95 -0.01 -24.20 12.10
C SER A 95 -1.40 -23.89 12.66
N SER A 96 -1.51 -23.03 13.70
CA SER A 96 -2.77 -22.73 14.39
C SER A 96 -3.40 -21.41 13.94
N ASN A 97 -4.74 -21.35 13.90
CA ASN A 97 -5.53 -20.17 13.55
C ASN A 97 -5.70 -19.17 14.71
N CYS A 98 -4.76 -19.12 15.65
CA CYS A 98 -4.85 -18.21 16.78
C CYS A 98 -4.85 -16.75 16.32
N ALA A 99 -5.88 -16.01 16.72
CA ALA A 99 -5.87 -14.55 16.63
C ALA A 99 -4.82 -13.99 17.60
N HIS A 100 -4.01 -13.04 17.13
CA HIS A 100 -3.01 -12.33 17.93
C HIS A 100 -2.09 -13.24 18.76
N PRO A 101 -1.29 -14.11 18.11
CA PRO A 101 -0.52 -15.14 18.79
C PRO A 101 0.78 -14.62 19.41
N TYR A 102 1.09 -13.33 19.30
CA TYR A 102 2.37 -12.77 19.70
C TYR A 102 2.38 -12.28 21.16
N THR A 103 3.49 -12.52 21.85
CA THR A 103 3.74 -12.10 23.23
C THR A 103 4.96 -11.19 23.33
N GLY A 104 5.28 -10.74 24.54
CA GLY A 104 6.45 -9.91 24.79
C GLY A 104 6.31 -8.46 24.31
N PRO A 105 7.41 -7.68 24.39
CA PRO A 105 7.40 -6.25 24.11
C PRO A 105 7.10 -5.97 22.63
N GLN A 106 6.51 -4.80 22.38
CA GLN A 106 6.11 -4.33 21.05
C GLN A 106 6.91 -3.07 20.69
N LYS A 107 7.35 -2.97 19.43
CA LYS A 107 7.75 -1.67 18.87
C LYS A 107 6.56 -0.70 18.98
N GLN A 108 6.84 0.51 19.42
CA GLN A 108 5.83 1.56 19.53
C GLN A 108 6.23 2.74 18.65
N TYR A 109 5.26 3.23 17.90
CA TYR A 109 5.35 4.48 17.15
C TYR A 109 4.36 5.45 17.79
N LYS A 110 4.87 6.39 18.58
CA LYS A 110 4.02 7.45 19.15
C LYS A 110 3.70 8.49 18.09
N LYS A 111 2.61 9.23 18.25
CA LYS A 111 2.34 10.40 17.41
C LYS A 111 3.57 11.33 17.37
N GLY A 112 4.01 11.72 16.19
CA GLY A 112 5.21 12.53 16.01
C GLY A 112 5.86 12.38 14.64
N LYS A 113 6.96 13.10 14.42
CA LYS A 113 7.75 13.01 13.19
C LYS A 113 8.90 12.02 13.38
N TYR A 114 9.03 11.08 12.46
CA TYR A 114 10.05 10.03 12.49
C TYR A 114 10.84 10.04 11.20
N HIS A 115 12.11 9.69 11.32
CA HIS A 115 12.90 9.22 10.20
C HIS A 115 13.04 7.71 10.34
N LEU A 116 12.29 6.97 9.52
CA LEU A 116 12.15 5.53 9.61
C LEU A 116 13.14 4.84 8.66
N GLU A 117 13.83 3.83 9.18
CA GLU A 117 14.58 2.87 8.36
C GLU A 117 13.63 1.95 7.59
N GLY A 118 14.12 1.22 6.59
CA GLY A 118 13.29 0.39 5.72
C GLY A 118 12.47 -0.65 6.47
N TRP A 119 13.01 -1.26 7.51
CA TRP A 119 12.28 -2.24 8.33
C TRP A 119 11.21 -1.59 9.20
N GLU A 120 11.46 -0.39 9.75
CA GLU A 120 10.48 0.35 10.56
C GLU A 120 9.33 0.86 9.69
N ALA A 121 9.65 1.40 8.52
CA ALA A 121 8.65 1.83 7.54
C ALA A 121 7.78 0.65 7.11
N LEU A 122 8.39 -0.51 6.82
CA LEU A 122 7.66 -1.72 6.45
C LEU A 122 6.75 -2.20 7.58
N ASP A 123 7.27 -2.21 8.81
CA ASP A 123 6.49 -2.59 9.98
C ASP A 123 5.30 -1.64 10.17
N TYR A 124 5.52 -0.32 10.15
CA TYR A 124 4.48 0.68 10.32
C TYR A 124 3.34 0.52 9.31
N VAL A 125 3.63 0.46 8.00
CA VAL A 125 2.59 0.36 6.94
C VAL A 125 1.83 -0.98 6.93
N ARG A 126 2.28 -1.96 7.73
CA ARG A 126 1.62 -3.25 7.89
C ARG A 126 0.71 -3.32 9.11
N GLN A 127 0.79 -2.34 10.02
CA GLN A 127 0.00 -2.37 11.23
C GLN A 127 -1.47 -2.11 10.94
N ARG A 128 -2.32 -2.99 11.46
CA ARG A 128 -3.78 -2.86 11.44
C ARG A 128 -4.42 -3.23 12.79
N TYR A 129 -3.65 -3.77 13.72
CA TYR A 129 -4.19 -4.37 14.94
C TYR A 129 -3.97 -3.45 16.13
N GLY A 130 -4.95 -3.44 17.05
CA GLY A 130 -5.00 -2.47 18.14
C GLY A 130 -5.28 -1.03 17.68
N LEU A 131 -5.76 -0.86 16.45
CA LEU A 131 -6.14 0.42 15.86
C LEU A 131 -7.67 0.52 15.70
N PRO A 132 -8.28 1.71 15.85
CA PRO A 132 -9.74 1.86 15.90
C PRO A 132 -10.46 1.40 14.63
N ARG A 133 -9.85 1.54 13.45
CA ARG A 133 -10.48 1.23 12.15
C ARG A 133 -9.78 0.10 11.41
N SER A 134 -8.95 -0.67 12.11
CA SER A 134 -8.31 -1.90 11.61
C SER A 134 -7.62 -1.70 10.24
N ASP A 135 -8.13 -2.34 9.19
CA ASP A 135 -7.57 -2.31 7.85
C ASP A 135 -7.58 -0.91 7.21
N TYR A 136 -8.57 -0.07 7.54
CA TYR A 136 -8.62 1.32 7.06
C TYR A 136 -7.49 2.17 7.64
N ASP A 137 -7.06 1.90 8.89
CA ASP A 137 -5.88 2.58 9.45
C ASP A 137 -4.59 2.13 8.76
N ARG A 138 -4.52 0.86 8.33
CA ARG A 138 -3.39 0.38 7.51
C ARG A 138 -3.35 1.04 6.14
N GLN A 139 -4.51 1.18 5.47
CA GLN A 139 -4.60 1.92 4.20
C GLN A 139 -4.12 3.36 4.37
N ARG A 140 -4.53 4.01 5.47
CA ARG A 140 -4.04 5.35 5.84
C ARG A 140 -2.52 5.39 6.04
N HIS A 141 -1.93 4.41 6.75
CA HIS A 141 -0.47 4.33 6.91
C HIS A 141 0.26 4.17 5.57
N GLN A 142 -0.31 3.38 4.66
CA GLN A 142 0.22 3.21 3.31
C GLN A 142 0.15 4.51 2.50
N GLN A 143 -0.94 5.27 2.60
CA GLN A 143 -1.05 6.58 1.95
C GLN A 143 -0.06 7.61 2.54
N GLN A 144 0.12 7.65 3.86
CA GLN A 144 1.16 8.46 4.52
C GLN A 144 2.55 8.11 3.97
N PHE A 145 2.84 6.82 3.84
CA PHE A 145 4.11 6.35 3.31
C PHE A 145 4.29 6.75 1.84
N ILE A 146 3.31 6.53 0.98
CA ILE A 146 3.38 6.92 -0.45
C ILE A 146 3.67 8.42 -0.56
N LYS A 147 2.95 9.27 0.17
CA LYS A 147 3.18 10.72 0.18
C LYS A 147 4.58 11.09 0.68
N ALA A 148 5.04 10.48 1.77
CA ALA A 148 6.37 10.71 2.33
C ALA A 148 7.48 10.25 1.38
N MET A 149 7.29 9.13 0.71
CA MET A 149 8.22 8.56 -0.25
C MET A 149 8.32 9.38 -1.52
N THR A 150 7.20 9.87 -2.06
CA THR A 150 7.21 10.84 -3.16
C THR A 150 8.02 12.08 -2.77
N SER A 151 7.81 12.60 -1.55
CA SER A 151 8.58 13.74 -1.02
C SER A 151 10.08 13.45 -0.92
N GLN A 152 10.45 12.25 -0.45
CA GLN A 152 11.83 11.81 -0.29
C GLN A 152 12.51 11.60 -1.64
N ALA A 153 11.85 10.92 -2.57
CA ALA A 153 12.35 10.63 -3.92
C ALA A 153 12.55 11.90 -4.74
N LEU A 154 11.64 12.87 -4.60
CA LEU A 154 11.70 14.16 -5.30
C LEU A 154 12.48 15.23 -4.53
N SER A 155 13.06 14.87 -3.39
CA SER A 155 13.95 15.76 -2.67
C SER A 155 15.16 16.10 -3.55
N LYS A 156 15.57 17.37 -3.53
CA LYS A 156 16.70 17.87 -4.32
C LYS A 156 17.93 16.97 -4.18
N ASN A 157 18.20 16.47 -2.98
CA ASN A 157 19.36 15.63 -2.67
C ASN A 157 19.35 14.23 -3.32
N VAL A 158 18.18 13.68 -3.68
CA VAL A 158 18.06 12.39 -4.37
C VAL A 158 18.10 12.61 -5.87
N VAL A 159 17.27 13.53 -6.39
CA VAL A 159 17.15 13.79 -7.83
C VAL A 159 18.43 14.36 -8.43
N THR A 160 19.17 15.21 -7.70
CA THR A 160 20.41 15.80 -8.22
C THR A 160 21.66 14.99 -7.89
N ASN A 161 21.52 13.80 -7.28
CA ASN A 161 22.66 12.94 -6.92
C ASN A 161 22.65 11.67 -7.78
N PRO A 162 23.50 11.59 -8.83
CA PRO A 162 23.49 10.46 -9.77
C PRO A 162 23.87 9.14 -9.11
N VAL A 163 24.71 9.16 -8.07
CA VAL A 163 25.11 7.95 -7.32
C VAL A 163 23.95 7.41 -6.48
N LYS A 164 23.16 8.29 -5.85
CA LYS A 164 21.98 7.87 -5.09
C LYS A 164 20.89 7.36 -6.02
N LEU A 165 20.65 8.04 -7.14
CA LEU A 165 19.68 7.62 -8.13
C LEU A 165 19.99 6.21 -8.67
N ASP A 166 21.23 5.95 -9.07
CA ASP A 166 21.67 4.62 -9.51
C ASP A 166 21.49 3.55 -8.42
N LYS A 167 21.82 3.86 -7.16
CA LYS A 167 21.60 2.94 -6.04
C LYS A 167 20.12 2.61 -5.84
N VAL A 168 19.23 3.61 -5.92
CA VAL A 168 17.78 3.40 -5.78
C VAL A 168 17.25 2.54 -6.93
N LEU A 169 17.66 2.82 -8.17
CA LEU A 169 17.25 2.03 -9.34
C LEU A 169 17.73 0.57 -9.25
N LYS A 170 18.98 0.34 -8.82
CA LYS A 170 19.52 -1.01 -8.58
C LYS A 170 18.84 -1.72 -7.42
N ALA A 171 18.49 -1.01 -6.35
CA ALA A 171 17.78 -1.57 -5.20
C ALA A 171 16.35 -1.97 -5.55
N ALA A 172 15.70 -1.20 -6.43
CA ALA A 172 14.40 -1.56 -7.01
C ALA A 172 14.55 -2.82 -7.87
N GLY A 173 15.48 -2.80 -8.84
CA GLY A 173 15.98 -3.96 -9.60
C GLY A 173 14.94 -5.06 -9.86
N ASP A 174 15.33 -6.31 -9.60
CA ASP A 174 14.47 -7.50 -9.82
C ASP A 174 13.32 -7.63 -8.80
N THR A 175 13.23 -6.74 -7.81
CA THR A 175 12.19 -6.79 -6.76
C THR A 175 10.98 -5.94 -7.06
N LEU A 176 11.10 -5.06 -8.04
CA LEU A 176 10.04 -4.22 -8.58
C LEU A 176 9.59 -4.81 -9.92
N ILE A 177 8.35 -5.29 -9.97
CA ILE A 177 7.71 -5.58 -11.26
C ILE A 177 7.05 -4.28 -11.69
N PHE A 178 7.42 -3.79 -12.86
CA PHE A 178 6.91 -2.54 -13.41
C PHE A 178 6.38 -2.77 -14.81
N ASP A 179 5.14 -2.37 -15.03
CA ASP A 179 4.56 -2.21 -16.35
C ASP A 179 4.35 -0.71 -16.59
N GLY A 180 5.16 -0.13 -17.46
CA GLY A 180 5.09 1.29 -17.81
C GLY A 180 4.44 1.56 -19.15
N ASN A 181 3.72 0.59 -19.73
CA ASN A 181 3.08 0.70 -21.05
C ASN A 181 4.05 1.16 -22.16
N GLY A 182 5.23 0.52 -22.21
CA GLY A 182 6.30 0.84 -23.17
C GLY A 182 7.33 1.86 -22.68
N HIS A 183 7.13 2.46 -21.50
CA HIS A 183 8.08 3.36 -20.87
C HIS A 183 8.79 2.71 -19.68
N THR A 184 10.03 3.11 -19.42
CA THR A 184 10.80 2.63 -18.27
C THR A 184 10.39 3.33 -16.97
N VAL A 185 10.79 2.77 -15.83
CA VAL A 185 10.62 3.45 -14.51
C VAL A 185 11.29 4.83 -14.51
N VAL A 186 12.41 4.98 -15.23
CA VAL A 186 13.15 6.24 -15.33
C VAL A 186 12.35 7.28 -16.12
N ASP A 187 11.73 6.89 -17.24
CA ASP A 187 10.88 7.78 -18.04
C ASP A 187 9.71 8.30 -17.22
N TRP A 188 9.04 7.41 -16.47
CA TRP A 188 7.98 7.78 -15.54
C TRP A 188 8.47 8.71 -14.42
N GLY A 189 9.65 8.43 -13.86
CA GLY A 189 10.28 9.31 -12.87
C GLY A 189 10.57 10.70 -13.42
N LEU A 190 11.01 10.81 -14.67
CA LEU A 190 11.24 12.09 -15.35
C LEU A 190 9.93 12.82 -15.67
N ALA A 191 8.88 12.11 -16.08
CA ALA A 191 7.56 12.69 -16.33
C ALA A 191 6.93 13.24 -15.04
N LEU A 192 7.13 12.54 -13.91
CA LEU A 192 6.58 12.90 -12.61
C LEU A 192 7.49 13.81 -11.77
N LYS A 193 8.65 14.25 -12.30
CA LYS A 193 9.65 15.03 -11.54
C LYS A 193 9.13 16.34 -10.96
N GLY A 194 8.05 16.88 -11.53
CA GLY A 194 7.40 18.13 -11.09
C GLY A 194 6.39 17.93 -9.97
N LEU A 195 5.95 16.70 -9.70
CA LEU A 195 4.95 16.40 -8.68
C LEU A 195 5.51 16.75 -7.30
N ARG A 196 4.75 17.44 -6.46
CA ARG A 196 5.12 17.69 -5.07
C ARG A 196 4.15 16.98 -4.15
N SER A 197 4.56 16.78 -2.90
CA SER A 197 3.67 16.24 -1.87
C SER A 197 2.40 17.05 -1.67
N ASP A 198 2.48 18.35 -1.92
CA ASP A 198 1.38 19.30 -1.74
C ASP A 198 0.41 19.25 -2.92
N ASP A 199 0.83 18.71 -4.06
CA ASP A 199 -0.02 18.43 -5.23
C ASP A 199 -0.78 17.10 -5.07
N MET A 200 -0.51 16.34 -3.99
CA MET A 200 -1.13 15.04 -3.73
C MET A 200 -2.31 15.17 -2.77
N THR A 201 -3.50 14.97 -3.29
CA THR A 201 -4.74 14.80 -2.52
C THR A 201 -4.93 13.32 -2.20
N LEU A 202 -5.09 13.01 -0.91
CA LEU A 202 -5.38 11.66 -0.46
C LEU A 202 -6.88 11.45 -0.36
N VAL A 203 -7.36 10.42 -1.04
CA VAL A 203 -8.77 10.05 -1.09
C VAL A 203 -8.95 8.71 -0.39
N LYS A 204 -10.02 8.58 0.38
CA LYS A 204 -10.48 7.30 0.95
C LYS A 204 -11.84 6.96 0.34
N LEU A 205 -12.11 5.67 0.24
CA LEU A 205 -13.43 5.15 -0.14
C LEU A 205 -14.14 4.70 1.13
N PRO A 206 -15.28 5.32 1.50
CA PRO A 206 -16.12 4.82 2.58
C PRO A 206 -16.58 3.40 2.29
N GLY A 207 -16.56 2.57 3.34
CA GLY A 207 -16.89 1.16 3.23
C GLY A 207 -17.29 0.60 4.59
N ARG A 208 -17.98 -0.54 4.56
CA ARG A 208 -18.50 -1.24 5.73
C ARG A 208 -18.23 -2.73 5.65
N SER A 209 -18.12 -3.37 6.80
CA SER A 209 -17.99 -4.83 6.88
C SER A 209 -19.20 -5.54 6.28
N LEU A 210 -18.95 -6.40 5.28
CA LEU A 210 -19.93 -7.34 4.75
C LEU A 210 -19.84 -8.64 5.55
N ILE A 211 -20.89 -8.93 6.30
CA ILE A 211 -21.02 -10.15 7.11
C ILE A 211 -22.27 -10.90 6.64
N THR A 212 -22.13 -12.20 6.36
CA THR A 212 -23.24 -13.06 5.97
C THR A 212 -23.20 -14.33 6.79
N ASN A 213 -24.31 -14.70 7.44
CA ASN A 213 -24.41 -15.88 8.32
C ASN A 213 -23.34 -15.91 9.43
N GLY A 214 -22.87 -14.74 9.90
CA GLY A 214 -21.79 -14.63 10.90
C GLY A 214 -20.38 -14.64 10.32
N ASP A 215 -20.22 -14.93 9.03
CA ASP A 215 -18.91 -14.94 8.35
C ASP A 215 -18.58 -13.57 7.75
N TYR A 216 -17.38 -13.08 8.04
CA TYR A 216 -16.86 -11.85 7.45
C TYR A 216 -16.34 -12.09 6.03
N LEU A 217 -17.05 -11.56 5.04
CA LEU A 217 -16.78 -11.77 3.61
C LEU A 217 -15.88 -10.67 3.02
N GLY A 218 -15.75 -9.51 3.65
CA GLY A 218 -14.93 -8.40 3.19
C GLY A 218 -15.52 -7.05 3.52
N GLU A 219 -15.04 -6.02 2.83
CA GLU A 219 -15.61 -4.68 2.89
C GLU A 219 -16.47 -4.45 1.64
N GLU A 220 -17.64 -3.89 1.84
CA GLU A 220 -18.53 -3.38 0.80
C GLU A 220 -18.40 -1.86 0.73
N LEU A 221 -18.33 -1.31 -0.48
CA LEU A 221 -18.31 0.14 -0.69
C LEU A 221 -19.65 0.75 -0.32
N GLU A 222 -19.62 1.89 0.36
CA GLU A 222 -20.84 2.65 0.65
C GLU A 222 -21.30 3.46 -0.58
N PRO A 223 -22.57 3.94 -0.59
CA PRO A 223 -23.07 4.82 -1.63
C PRO A 223 -22.15 6.03 -1.89
N GLY A 224 -22.05 6.44 -3.14
CA GLY A 224 -21.17 7.52 -3.60
C GLY A 224 -19.80 7.06 -4.13
N ALA A 225 -19.41 5.80 -3.90
CA ALA A 225 -18.19 5.25 -4.51
C ALA A 225 -18.28 5.20 -6.05
N GLU A 226 -19.46 4.90 -6.60
CA GLU A 226 -19.70 4.91 -8.05
C GLU A 226 -19.57 6.32 -8.63
N ASP A 227 -20.09 7.34 -7.94
CA ASP A 227 -19.95 8.75 -8.33
C ASP A 227 -18.48 9.19 -8.29
N PHE A 228 -17.74 8.77 -7.26
CA PHE A 228 -16.30 9.00 -7.21
C PHE A 228 -15.59 8.36 -8.41
N PHE A 229 -15.91 7.11 -8.75
CA PHE A 229 -15.29 6.46 -9.91
C PHE A 229 -15.68 7.12 -11.24
N ALA A 230 -16.92 7.62 -11.36
CA ALA A 230 -17.34 8.42 -12.51
C ALA A 230 -16.54 9.73 -12.59
N SER A 231 -16.25 10.37 -11.46
CA SER A 231 -15.41 11.57 -11.43
C SER A 231 -13.96 11.30 -11.88
N VAL A 232 -13.41 10.13 -11.57
CA VAL A 232 -12.09 9.69 -12.05
C VAL A 232 -12.11 9.49 -13.57
N GLN A 233 -13.14 8.85 -14.10
CA GLN A 233 -13.26 8.60 -15.54
C GLN A 233 -13.43 9.90 -16.35
N ASN A 234 -14.09 10.90 -15.77
CA ASN A 234 -14.41 12.17 -16.43
C ASN A 234 -13.40 13.29 -16.13
N ASP A 235 -12.34 13.00 -15.37
CA ASP A 235 -11.34 13.98 -14.93
C ASP A 235 -11.94 15.16 -14.14
N THR A 236 -12.92 14.87 -13.28
CA THR A 236 -13.65 15.85 -12.44
C THR A 236 -13.49 15.60 -10.94
N VAL A 237 -12.45 14.86 -10.54
CA VAL A 237 -12.18 14.49 -9.13
C VAL A 237 -12.07 15.72 -8.23
N SER A 238 -11.49 16.82 -8.70
CA SER A 238 -11.35 18.05 -7.92
C SER A 238 -12.72 18.64 -7.54
N THR A 239 -13.65 18.73 -8.50
CA THR A 239 -15.04 19.16 -8.27
C THR A 239 -15.75 18.21 -7.31
N PHE A 240 -15.64 16.90 -7.55
CA PHE A 240 -16.24 15.88 -6.69
C PHE A 240 -15.79 16.05 -5.23
N LEU A 241 -14.48 16.25 -4.98
CA LEU A 241 -13.96 16.37 -3.62
C LEU A 241 -14.35 17.68 -2.91
N VAL A 242 -14.72 18.73 -3.65
CA VAL A 242 -15.30 19.95 -3.07
C VAL A 242 -16.71 19.69 -2.55
N GLU A 243 -17.50 18.91 -3.30
CA GLU A 243 -18.89 18.56 -2.96
C GLU A 243 -18.96 17.42 -1.91
N HIS A 244 -17.95 16.55 -1.90
CA HIS A 244 -17.85 15.36 -1.05
C HIS A 244 -16.57 15.37 -0.18
N PRO A 245 -16.42 16.34 0.74
CA PRO A 245 -15.21 16.49 1.56
C PRO A 245 -15.00 15.32 2.54
N ASP A 246 -16.00 14.45 2.72
CA ASP A 246 -15.91 13.23 3.51
C ASP A 246 -15.03 12.15 2.85
N PHE A 247 -14.83 12.20 1.53
CA PHE A 247 -13.88 11.34 0.79
C PHE A 247 -12.42 11.77 0.99
N LEU A 248 -12.16 12.98 1.48
CA LEU A 248 -10.80 13.44 1.77
C LEU A 248 -10.21 12.69 2.96
N GLN A 249 -9.03 12.11 2.76
CA GLN A 249 -8.24 11.54 3.83
C GLN A 249 -7.41 12.63 4.51
N LYS A 250 -7.93 13.18 5.61
CA LYS A 250 -7.23 14.18 6.43
C LYS A 250 -6.04 13.52 7.15
N LEU A 251 -4.79 13.85 6.84
CA LEU A 251 -3.59 13.34 7.55
C LEU A 251 -3.31 14.06 8.87
#